data_AF-A0A817N6F9-F1
#
_entry.id   AF-A0A817N6F9-F1
#
_cell.length_a   1.000
_cell.length_b   1.000
_cell.length_c   1.000
_cell.angle_alpha   90.00
_cell.angle_beta   90.00
_cell.angle_gamma   90.00
#
_symmetry.space_group_name_H-M   'P 1'
#
loop_
_entity.id
_entity.type
_entity.pdbx_description
1 polymer ?
#
loop_
_entity_poly.entity_id
_entity_poly.type
_entity_poly.pdbx_seq_one_letter_code
_entity_poly.pdbx_strand_id
1 'polypeptide(L)'
;MFFFERAIAKQIKNGGGPYFRYIDDLFIVINWPVRHLLKQIERLNNFDENIKLKANIGSFTNFLHLYTENRDGTLFTAVYQKPSYEPYYLPSNSIPPLHMKKNIPFIMLLRTIRYCSTFQTYLSERENLRMASLLNKYPNKIIEQQFNNVLLKFNIDQPLTINNYNKYRQNVLDSPYKEPTGIDYDKVLFIHFTYCSSMEMFPLKFHTLWSKSFGESPINEITPVLRIRNVKNLQRRLTH
;
A
#
# COMPACT_ATOMS: atom_id res chain seq x y z
N MET A 1 12.58 12.64 -20.66
CA MET A 1 11.60 13.16 -19.67
C MET A 1 12.21 13.57 -18.32
N PHE A 2 13.51 13.38 -18.05
CA PHE A 2 14.15 13.73 -16.76
C PHE A 2 14.60 15.19 -16.60
N PHE A 3 14.70 15.97 -17.69
CA PHE A 3 15.31 17.31 -17.64
C PHE A 3 14.38 18.38 -17.07
N PHE A 4 13.13 18.41 -17.52
CA PHE A 4 12.09 19.36 -17.11
C PHE A 4 11.91 19.39 -15.58
N GLU A 5 11.81 18.21 -14.98
CA GLU A 5 11.52 18.09 -13.55
C GLU A 5 12.72 18.29 -12.65
N ARG A 6 13.94 18.04 -13.13
CA ARG A 6 15.15 18.36 -12.35
C ARG A 6 15.22 19.85 -12.06
N ALA A 7 14.83 20.69 -13.02
CA ALA A 7 14.75 22.14 -12.83
C ALA A 7 13.69 22.51 -11.80
N ILE A 8 12.50 21.90 -11.88
CA ILE A 8 11.40 22.06 -10.92
C ILE A 8 11.84 21.69 -9.50
N ALA A 9 12.38 20.48 -9.32
CA ALA A 9 12.82 19.98 -8.03
C ALA A 9 13.93 20.85 -7.42
N LYS A 10 14.88 21.34 -8.23
CA LYS A 10 15.95 22.22 -7.76
C LYS A 10 15.42 23.56 -7.26
N GLN A 11 14.46 24.16 -7.97
CA GLN A 11 13.87 25.44 -7.58
C GLN A 11 13.00 25.30 -6.33
N ILE A 12 12.21 24.23 -6.24
CA ILE A 12 11.31 23.98 -5.10
C ILE A 12 12.08 23.62 -3.83
N LYS A 13 13.22 22.92 -3.93
CA LYS A 13 14.07 22.63 -2.76
C LYS A 13 14.49 23.89 -2.00
N ASN A 14 14.63 25.03 -2.68
CA ASN A 14 14.94 26.31 -2.04
C ASN A 14 13.78 26.87 -1.20
N GLY A 15 12.56 26.32 -1.33
CA GLY A 15 11.37 26.71 -0.57
C GLY A 15 11.18 25.99 0.77
N GLY A 16 12.10 25.10 1.15
CA GLY A 16 12.20 24.51 2.49
C GLY A 16 11.16 23.44 2.84
N GLY A 17 10.25 23.09 1.93
CA GLY A 17 9.26 22.04 2.16
C GLY A 17 9.43 20.81 1.24
N PRO A 18 8.67 19.73 1.50
CA PRO A 18 8.76 18.50 0.72
C PRO A 18 8.33 18.67 -0.74
N TYR A 19 9.04 17.96 -1.61
CA TYR A 19 8.69 17.73 -3.01
C TYR A 19 8.54 16.23 -3.24
N PHE A 20 7.37 15.80 -3.70
CA PHE A 20 7.08 14.42 -4.05
C PHE A 20 6.53 14.34 -5.47
N ARG A 21 6.88 13.26 -6.16
CA ARG A 21 6.40 12.95 -7.51
C ARG A 21 5.87 11.53 -7.54
N TYR A 22 4.74 11.34 -8.21
CA TYR A 22 4.24 10.03 -8.60
C TYR A 22 3.76 10.06 -10.05
N ILE A 23 4.56 9.47 -10.96
CA ILE A 23 4.30 9.50 -12.42
C ILE A 23 4.12 10.95 -12.91
N ASP A 24 2.90 11.40 -13.18
CA ASP A 24 2.61 12.74 -13.69
C ASP A 24 2.10 13.68 -12.60
N ASP A 25 1.80 13.16 -11.40
CA ASP A 25 1.31 13.93 -10.27
C ASP A 25 2.49 14.49 -9.45
N LEU A 26 2.43 15.80 -9.19
CA LEU A 26 3.39 16.50 -8.34
C LEU A 26 2.70 16.95 -7.04
N PHE A 27 3.39 16.79 -5.92
CA PHE A 27 2.97 17.33 -4.63
C PHE A 27 4.10 18.16 -4.02
N ILE A 28 3.76 19.40 -3.68
CA ILE A 28 4.70 20.42 -3.32
C ILE A 28 4.17 21.14 -2.09
N VAL A 29 4.98 21.21 -1.05
CA VAL A 29 4.77 22.10 0.10
C VAL A 29 5.91 23.10 0.10
N ILE A 30 5.59 24.40 0.14
CA ILE A 30 6.57 25.47 0.12
C ILE A 30 6.15 26.62 1.02
N ASN A 31 7.14 27.33 1.55
CA ASN A 31 6.91 28.56 2.32
C ASN A 31 7.21 29.80 1.48
N TRP A 32 6.53 29.95 0.34
CA TRP A 32 6.65 31.10 -0.54
C TRP A 32 5.35 31.89 -0.58
N PRO A 33 5.40 33.21 -0.84
CA PRO A 33 4.19 33.96 -1.13
C PRO A 33 3.54 33.41 -2.41
N VAL A 34 2.22 33.24 -2.40
CA VAL A 34 1.44 32.63 -3.50
C VAL A 34 1.76 33.26 -4.87
N ARG A 35 1.96 34.58 -4.93
CA ARG A 35 2.34 35.30 -6.17
C ARG A 35 3.63 34.77 -6.80
N HIS A 36 4.62 34.38 -6.00
CA HIS A 36 5.89 33.85 -6.50
C HIS A 36 5.70 32.44 -7.04
N LEU A 37 4.89 31.62 -6.36
CA LEU A 37 4.52 30.29 -6.82
C LEU A 37 3.79 30.35 -8.17
N LEU A 38 2.79 31.23 -8.30
CA LEU A 38 2.03 31.38 -9.55
C LEU A 38 2.93 31.79 -10.71
N LYS A 39 3.80 32.80 -10.51
CA LYS A 39 4.79 33.21 -11.51
C LYS A 39 5.74 32.07 -11.89
N GLN A 40 6.09 31.22 -10.93
CA GLN A 40 6.95 30.08 -11.18
C GLN A 40 6.23 28.99 -12.00
N ILE A 41 4.97 28.70 -11.70
CA ILE A 41 4.14 27.76 -12.48
C ILE A 41 3.98 28.26 -13.92
N GLU A 42 3.73 29.56 -14.10
CA GLU A 42 3.63 30.16 -15.43
C GLU A 42 4.92 30.00 -16.24
N ARG A 43 6.08 30.27 -15.63
CA ARG A 43 7.39 30.03 -16.26
C ARG A 43 7.58 28.57 -16.67
N LEU A 44 7.17 27.62 -15.83
CA LEU A 44 7.26 26.20 -16.13
C LEU A 44 6.33 25.80 -17.27
N ASN A 45 5.12 26.36 -17.31
CA ASN A 45 4.17 26.16 -18.40
C ASN A 45 4.62 26.76 -19.72
N ASN A 46 5.54 27.72 -19.72
CA ASN A 46 6.12 28.31 -20.92
C ASN A 46 7.42 27.63 -21.37
N PHE A 47 7.96 26.71 -20.57
CA PHE A 47 9.22 26.05 -20.90
C PHE A 47 9.07 24.95 -21.96
N ASP A 48 7.91 24.29 -22.02
CA ASP A 48 7.61 23.26 -23.03
C ASP A 48 6.21 23.50 -23.61
N GLU A 49 6.08 23.40 -24.93
CA GLU A 49 4.81 23.60 -25.62
C GLU A 49 3.82 22.45 -25.38
N ASN A 50 4.35 21.23 -25.19
CA ASN A 50 3.58 19.99 -25.06
C ASN A 50 3.21 19.66 -23.61
N ILE A 51 3.90 20.24 -22.62
CA ILE A 51 3.69 19.96 -21.20
C ILE A 51 3.11 21.19 -20.50
N LYS A 52 1.88 21.07 -20.00
CA LYS A 52 1.21 22.09 -19.18
C LYS A 52 0.89 21.54 -17.80
N LEU A 53 1.37 22.21 -16.76
CA LEU A 53 1.07 21.96 -15.36
C LEU A 53 -0.26 22.64 -15.00
N LYS A 54 -1.19 21.84 -14.48
CA LYS A 54 -2.41 22.31 -13.83
C LYS A 54 -2.24 22.18 -12.32
N ALA A 55 -2.12 23.32 -11.63
CA ALA A 55 -1.90 23.34 -10.19
C ALA A 55 -3.20 23.61 -9.41
N ASN A 56 -3.44 22.83 -8.37
CA ASN A 56 -4.42 23.13 -7.33
C ASN A 56 -3.65 23.65 -6.11
N ILE A 57 -3.79 24.95 -5.82
CA ILE A 57 -3.05 25.64 -4.76
C ILE A 57 -4.03 26.01 -3.65
N GLY A 58 -3.70 25.67 -2.41
CA GLY A 58 -4.53 25.97 -1.25
C GLY A 58 -3.87 25.56 0.06
N SER A 59 -4.57 25.81 1.17
CA SER A 59 -4.20 25.29 2.49
C SER A 59 -4.42 23.78 2.61
N PHE A 60 -5.21 23.19 1.72
CA PHE A 60 -5.42 21.75 1.62
C PHE A 60 -5.35 21.31 0.17
N THR A 61 -4.96 20.05 -0.04
CA THR A 61 -4.99 19.39 -1.34
C THR A 61 -5.00 17.88 -1.17
N ASN A 62 -5.35 17.17 -2.25
CA ASN A 62 -5.35 15.73 -2.30
C ASN A 62 -4.22 15.26 -3.21
N PHE A 63 -3.44 14.29 -2.74
CA PHE A 63 -2.40 13.65 -3.52
C PHE A 63 -2.58 12.13 -3.47
N LEU A 64 -2.90 11.54 -4.62
CA LEU A 64 -3.26 10.12 -4.78
C LEU A 64 -4.43 9.72 -3.87
N HIS A 65 -4.09 9.20 -2.69
CA HIS A 65 -4.96 8.56 -1.71
C HIS A 65 -4.89 9.25 -0.34
N LEU A 66 -4.23 10.42 -0.30
CA LEU A 66 -3.91 11.19 0.89
C LEU A 66 -4.58 12.57 0.80
N TYR A 67 -5.35 12.91 1.82
CA TYR A 67 -5.79 14.27 2.08
C TYR A 67 -4.68 14.94 2.89
N THR A 68 -4.29 16.14 2.49
CA THR A 68 -3.23 16.90 3.15
C THR A 68 -3.72 18.32 3.42
N GLU A 69 -3.47 18.81 4.62
CA GLU A 69 -3.91 20.13 5.07
C GLU A 69 -2.81 20.75 5.92
N ASN A 70 -2.45 21.99 5.62
CA ASN A 70 -1.57 22.78 6.46
C ASN A 70 -2.38 23.41 7.59
N ARG A 71 -2.13 22.98 8.83
CA ARG A 71 -2.67 23.54 10.06
C ARG A 71 -1.55 24.27 10.79
N ASP A 72 -1.47 25.58 10.57
CA ASP A 72 -0.52 26.48 11.23
C ASP A 72 0.94 26.01 11.16
N GLY A 73 1.37 25.57 9.96
CA GLY A 73 2.73 25.08 9.71
C GLY A 73 2.91 23.58 9.96
N THR A 74 1.90 22.90 10.49
CA THR A 74 1.89 21.44 10.66
C THR A 74 1.09 20.77 9.56
N LEU A 75 1.69 19.81 8.87
CA LEU A 75 0.98 19.03 7.84
C LEU A 75 0.11 17.95 8.49
N PHE A 76 -1.19 18.20 8.50
CA PHE A 76 -2.19 17.20 8.84
C PHE A 76 -2.47 16.32 7.62
N THR A 77 -2.54 15.01 7.83
CA THR A 77 -2.86 14.05 6.77
C THR A 77 -3.99 13.10 7.17
N ALA A 78 -4.78 12.68 6.20
CA ALA A 78 -5.85 11.70 6.36
C ALA A 78 -6.02 10.86 5.09
N VAL A 79 -6.83 9.81 5.18
CA VAL A 79 -7.22 9.02 4.01
C VAL A 79 -8.12 9.88 3.11
N TYR A 80 -7.76 9.99 1.83
CA TYR A 80 -8.64 10.60 0.83
C TYR A 80 -9.33 9.52 -0.01
N GLN A 81 -10.62 9.73 -0.23
CA GLN A 81 -11.46 9.00 -1.18
C GLN A 81 -12.07 10.03 -2.13
N LYS A 82 -12.07 9.72 -3.43
CA LYS A 82 -12.71 10.61 -4.41
C LYS A 82 -14.22 10.69 -4.13
N PRO A 83 -14.91 11.80 -4.42
CA PRO A 83 -16.36 11.89 -4.20
C PRO A 83 -17.17 10.82 -4.94
N SER A 84 -16.66 10.34 -6.08
CA SER A 84 -17.24 9.25 -6.87
C SER A 84 -16.89 7.85 -6.34
N TYR A 85 -16.20 7.76 -5.20
CA TYR A 85 -15.79 6.49 -4.63
C TYR A 85 -16.97 5.83 -3.94
N GLU A 86 -17.43 4.73 -4.53
CA GLU A 86 -18.29 3.80 -3.80
C GLU A 86 -17.41 2.98 -2.85
N PRO A 87 -17.91 2.59 -1.66
CA PRO A 87 -17.20 1.73 -0.73
C PRO A 87 -17.17 0.27 -1.24
N TYR A 88 -16.88 0.06 -2.52
CA TYR A 88 -16.84 -1.24 -3.18
C TYR A 88 -15.41 -1.76 -3.16
N TYR A 89 -15.11 -2.57 -2.14
CA TYR A 89 -13.94 -3.43 -2.17
C TYR A 89 -14.25 -4.69 -2.97
N LEU A 90 -13.22 -5.46 -3.30
CA LEU A 90 -13.45 -6.79 -3.85
C LEU A 90 -14.30 -7.60 -2.86
N PRO A 91 -15.52 -8.06 -3.22
CA PRO A 91 -16.41 -8.73 -2.28
C PRO A 91 -15.81 -10.05 -1.76
N SER A 92 -16.10 -10.41 -0.51
CA SER A 92 -15.56 -11.63 0.10
C SER A 92 -15.96 -12.92 -0.66
N ASN A 93 -17.14 -12.92 -1.27
CA ASN A 93 -17.73 -14.03 -2.01
C ASN A 93 -17.40 -14.00 -3.52
N SER A 94 -16.53 -13.10 -3.96
CA SER A 94 -16.11 -13.03 -5.37
C SER A 94 -15.12 -14.16 -5.74
N ILE A 95 -14.93 -14.37 -7.04
CA ILE A 95 -14.10 -15.44 -7.65
C ILE A 95 -12.62 -15.43 -7.21
N PRO A 96 -11.94 -14.28 -6.99
CA PRO A 96 -10.50 -14.28 -6.71
C PRO A 96 -10.10 -15.09 -5.47
N PRO A 97 -8.82 -15.51 -5.38
CA PRO A 97 -8.32 -16.34 -4.29
C PRO A 97 -8.60 -15.76 -2.90
N LEU A 98 -8.89 -16.65 -1.94
CA LEU A 98 -9.18 -16.27 -0.56
C LEU A 98 -8.07 -15.44 0.09
N HIS A 99 -6.80 -15.73 -0.18
CA HIS A 99 -5.68 -14.99 0.41
C HIS A 99 -5.65 -13.52 -0.04
N MET A 100 -6.04 -13.21 -1.28
CA MET A 100 -6.10 -11.83 -1.78
C MET A 100 -7.21 -11.06 -1.08
N LYS A 101 -8.41 -11.67 -1.00
CA LYS A 101 -9.57 -11.08 -0.32
C LYS A 101 -9.30 -10.85 1.16
N LYS A 102 -8.76 -11.85 1.86
CA LYS A 102 -8.37 -11.75 3.28
C LYS A 102 -7.35 -10.64 3.53
N ASN A 103 -6.49 -10.32 2.56
CA ASN A 103 -5.48 -9.27 2.72
C ASN A 103 -6.04 -7.85 2.56
N ILE A 104 -7.27 -7.67 2.07
CA ILE A 104 -7.85 -6.34 1.85
C ILE A 104 -8.05 -5.57 3.16
N PRO A 105 -8.74 -6.10 4.19
CA PRO A 105 -8.87 -5.40 5.47
C PRO A 105 -7.52 -5.08 6.12
N PHE A 106 -6.54 -5.98 5.96
CA PHE A 106 -5.17 -5.79 6.44
C PHE A 106 -4.51 -4.58 5.80
N ILE A 107 -4.46 -4.53 4.46
CA ILE A 107 -3.80 -3.44 3.72
C ILE A 107 -4.51 -2.11 3.99
N MET A 108 -5.84 -2.12 4.05
CA MET A 108 -6.63 -0.92 4.28
C MET A 108 -6.39 -0.36 5.68
N LEU A 109 -6.35 -1.18 6.73
CA LEU A 109 -6.05 -0.67 8.07
C LEU A 109 -4.61 -0.16 8.16
N LEU A 110 -3.65 -0.88 7.57
CA LEU A 110 -2.26 -0.43 7.51
C LEU A 110 -2.13 0.94 6.83
N ARG A 111 -2.86 1.15 5.72
CA ARG A 111 -2.95 2.46 5.06
C ARG A 111 -3.52 3.51 5.99
N THR A 112 -4.61 3.21 6.70
CA THR A 112 -5.23 4.16 7.64
C THR A 112 -4.26 4.58 8.75
N ILE A 113 -3.52 3.64 9.35
CA ILE A 113 -2.51 3.96 10.38
C ILE A 113 -1.42 4.87 9.82
N ARG A 114 -0.95 4.61 8.59
CA ARG A 114 0.08 5.45 7.94
C ARG A 114 -0.44 6.85 7.62
N TYR A 115 -1.67 6.96 7.13
CA TYR A 115 -2.16 8.19 6.52
C TYR A 115 -2.78 9.16 7.52
N CYS A 116 -3.46 8.67 8.55
CA CYS A 116 -4.11 9.54 9.54
C CYS A 116 -3.08 10.11 10.51
N SER A 117 -2.94 11.44 10.59
CA SER A 117 -2.01 12.07 11.54
C SER A 117 -2.52 12.09 12.98
N THR A 118 -3.83 11.93 13.20
CA THR A 118 -4.44 12.00 14.53
C THR A 118 -5.21 10.74 14.86
N PHE A 119 -5.28 10.43 16.16
CA PHE A 119 -6.05 9.29 16.65
C PHE A 119 -7.53 9.37 16.27
N GLN A 120 -8.14 10.56 16.35
CA GLN A 120 -9.56 10.74 16.01
C GLN A 120 -9.85 10.42 14.54
N THR A 121 -8.98 10.85 13.64
CA THR A 121 -9.15 10.58 12.20
C THR A 121 -8.88 9.12 11.86
N TYR A 122 -7.91 8.51 12.52
CA TYR A 122 -7.71 7.06 12.45
C TYR A 122 -8.94 6.28 12.90
N LEU A 123 -9.56 6.68 14.01
CA LEU A 123 -10.70 5.97 14.59
C LEU A 123 -11.92 6.06 13.67
N SER A 124 -12.20 7.27 13.17
CA SER A 124 -13.25 7.49 12.15
C SER A 124 -13.01 6.63 10.90
N GLU A 125 -11.79 6.64 10.35
CA GLU A 125 -11.46 5.87 9.15
C GLU A 125 -11.47 4.36 9.39
N ARG A 126 -11.09 3.88 10.58
CA ARG A 126 -11.21 2.48 10.97
C ARG A 126 -12.66 2.02 10.98
N GLU A 127 -13.58 2.82 11.50
CA GLU A 127 -15.01 2.48 11.51
C GLU A 127 -15.59 2.51 10.09
N ASN A 128 -15.25 3.52 9.28
CA ASN A 128 -15.63 3.58 7.86
C ASN A 128 -15.17 2.32 7.10
N LEU A 129 -13.93 1.90 7.33
CA LEU A 129 -13.35 0.71 6.73
C LEU A 129 -14.04 -0.58 7.19
N ARG A 130 -14.39 -0.68 8.47
CA ARG A 130 -15.16 -1.80 9.03
C ARG A 130 -16.51 -1.88 8.34
N MET A 131 -17.24 -0.77 8.27
CA MET A 131 -18.55 -0.70 7.61
C MET A 131 -18.46 -1.08 6.13
N ALA A 132 -17.50 -0.51 5.40
CA ALA A 132 -17.28 -0.87 4.00
C ALA A 132 -16.91 -2.36 3.84
N SER A 133 -16.11 -2.94 4.74
CA SER A 133 -15.80 -4.38 4.69
C SER A 133 -17.05 -5.24 4.93
N LEU A 134 -17.91 -4.87 5.87
CA LEU A 134 -19.18 -5.58 6.12
C LEU A 134 -20.13 -5.49 4.92
N LEU A 135 -20.24 -4.32 4.28
CA LEU A 135 -21.01 -4.13 3.03
C LEU A 135 -20.50 -5.02 1.89
N ASN A 136 -19.18 -5.26 1.85
CA ASN A 136 -18.54 -6.19 0.92
C ASN A 136 -18.57 -7.66 1.38
N LYS A 137 -19.47 -7.99 2.32
CA LYS A 137 -19.76 -9.33 2.82
C LYS A 137 -18.60 -10.00 3.56
N TYR A 138 -17.62 -9.25 4.04
CA TYR A 138 -16.54 -9.84 4.85
C TYR A 138 -17.09 -10.29 6.22
N PRO A 139 -16.86 -11.54 6.64
CA PRO A 139 -17.21 -11.97 7.99
C PRO A 139 -16.48 -11.13 9.03
N ASN A 140 -17.20 -10.68 10.07
CA ASN A 140 -16.64 -9.83 11.13
C ASN A 140 -15.38 -10.43 11.78
N LYS A 141 -15.36 -11.76 11.96
CA LYS A 141 -14.20 -12.49 12.49
C LYS A 141 -12.95 -12.33 11.61
N ILE A 142 -13.10 -12.30 10.29
CA ILE A 142 -11.98 -12.09 9.36
C ILE A 142 -11.48 -10.65 9.46
N ILE A 143 -12.39 -9.67 9.54
CA ILE A 143 -12.02 -8.25 9.68
C ILE A 143 -11.17 -8.06 10.95
N GLU A 144 -11.65 -8.53 12.09
CA GLU A 144 -10.92 -8.45 13.37
C GLU A 144 -9.59 -9.17 13.33
N GLN A 145 -9.57 -10.39 12.79
CA GLN A 145 -8.33 -11.15 12.65
C GLN A 145 -7.29 -10.36 11.85
N GLN A 146 -7.69 -9.74 10.73
CA GLN A 146 -6.77 -8.98 9.90
C GLN A 146 -6.34 -7.66 10.56
N PHE A 147 -7.22 -7.01 11.33
CA PHE A 147 -6.86 -5.84 12.12
C PHE A 147 -5.80 -6.19 13.16
N ASN A 148 -6.02 -7.27 13.91
CA ASN A 148 -5.07 -7.78 14.89
C ASN A 148 -3.75 -8.17 14.24
N ASN A 149 -3.78 -8.80 13.06
CA ASN A 149 -2.56 -9.12 12.31
C ASN A 149 -1.74 -7.88 11.96
N VAL A 150 -2.38 -6.74 11.64
CA VAL A 150 -1.66 -5.47 11.42
C VAL A 150 -0.98 -5.05 12.72
N LEU A 151 -1.70 -5.03 13.85
CA LEU A 151 -1.15 -4.63 15.14
C LEU A 151 0.03 -5.52 15.56
N LEU A 152 -0.12 -6.85 15.47
CA LEU A 152 0.93 -7.83 15.76
C LEU A 152 2.15 -7.65 14.86
N LYS A 153 1.96 -7.35 13.57
CA LYS A 153 3.08 -7.13 12.64
C LYS A 153 4.00 -5.98 13.07
N PHE A 154 3.46 -4.98 13.78
CA PHE A 154 4.22 -3.82 14.26
C PHE A 154 4.42 -3.84 15.79
N ASN A 155 4.31 -5.01 16.43
CA ASN A 155 4.51 -5.21 17.88
C ASN A 155 3.66 -4.24 18.72
N ILE A 156 2.40 -4.08 18.31
CA ILE A 156 1.42 -3.25 19.01
C ILE A 156 0.61 -4.18 19.91
N ASP A 157 1.11 -4.37 21.13
CA ASP A 157 0.56 -5.36 22.09
C ASP A 157 -0.60 -4.81 22.92
N GLN A 158 -0.97 -3.55 22.70
CA GLN A 158 -2.05 -2.86 23.41
C GLN A 158 -2.96 -2.10 22.44
N PRO A 159 -4.22 -1.82 22.81
CA PRO A 159 -5.11 -1.01 21.99
C PRO A 159 -4.51 0.37 21.68
N LEU A 160 -4.71 0.83 20.44
CA LEU A 160 -4.38 2.20 20.08
C LEU A 160 -5.32 3.17 20.81
N THR A 161 -4.72 4.15 21.45
CA THR A 161 -5.37 5.22 22.22
C THR A 161 -4.78 6.56 21.81
N ILE A 162 -5.44 7.66 22.20
CA ILE A 162 -4.94 9.00 21.90
C ILE A 162 -3.50 9.24 22.42
N ASN A 163 -3.14 8.61 23.54
CA ASN A 163 -1.83 8.78 24.19
C ASN A 163 -0.71 7.99 23.50
N ASN A 164 -1.00 6.82 22.92
CA ASN A 164 0.02 5.95 22.33
C ASN A 164 0.04 5.95 20.79
N TYR A 165 -1.00 6.52 20.15
CA TYR A 165 -1.19 6.44 18.71
C TYR A 165 -0.01 6.98 17.91
N ASN A 166 0.48 8.18 18.25
CA ASN A 166 1.57 8.83 17.52
C ASN A 166 2.86 8.00 17.56
N LYS A 167 3.18 7.39 18.71
CA LYS A 167 4.34 6.51 18.87
C LYS A 167 4.25 5.30 17.94
N TYR A 168 3.13 4.59 17.96
CA TYR A 168 2.96 3.39 17.13
C TYR A 168 2.84 3.70 15.65
N ARG A 169 2.15 4.79 15.30
CA ARG A 169 2.12 5.30 13.93
C ARG A 169 3.53 5.57 13.42
N GLN A 170 4.36 6.23 14.22
CA GLN A 170 5.75 6.52 13.84
C GLN A 170 6.53 5.21 13.57
N ASN A 171 6.40 4.21 14.45
CA ASN A 171 6.99 2.88 14.21
C ASN A 171 6.53 2.23 12.89
N VAL A 172 5.26 2.41 12.51
CA VAL A 172 4.68 1.88 11.27
C VAL A 172 5.24 2.61 10.03
N LEU A 173 5.51 3.92 10.16
CA LEU A 173 6.11 4.74 9.11
C LEU A 173 7.61 4.47 8.94
N ASP A 174 8.32 4.32 10.06
CA ASP A 174 9.77 4.05 10.09
C ASP A 174 10.11 2.61 9.73
N SER A 175 9.09 1.74 9.65
CA SER A 175 9.26 0.35 9.24
C SER A 175 9.94 0.31 7.86
N PRO A 176 11.18 -0.21 7.77
CA PRO A 176 11.93 -0.17 6.53
C PRO A 176 11.17 -0.99 5.48
N TYR A 177 11.15 -0.48 4.25
CA TYR A 177 10.78 -1.30 3.11
C TYR A 177 11.75 -2.48 3.05
N LYS A 178 11.29 -3.66 3.46
CA LYS A 178 12.03 -4.89 3.20
C LYS A 178 11.86 -5.17 1.71
N GLU A 179 12.90 -4.85 0.94
CA GLU A 179 13.02 -5.42 -0.40
C GLU A 179 12.77 -6.92 -0.29
N PRO A 180 11.96 -7.50 -1.20
CA PRO A 180 11.82 -8.93 -1.23
C PRO A 180 13.24 -9.51 -1.39
N THR A 181 13.72 -10.18 -0.34
CA THR A 181 15.01 -10.87 -0.38
C THR A 181 15.02 -11.72 -1.64
N GLY A 182 16.06 -11.56 -2.47
CA GLY A 182 16.23 -12.37 -3.66
C GLY A 182 16.01 -13.84 -3.30
N ILE A 183 15.18 -14.52 -4.08
CA ILE A 183 14.90 -15.92 -3.79
C ILE A 183 16.20 -16.69 -4.07
N ASP A 184 16.71 -17.36 -3.05
CA ASP A 184 17.79 -18.33 -3.19
C ASP A 184 17.23 -19.57 -3.90
N TYR A 185 17.48 -19.66 -5.20
CA TYR A 185 16.97 -20.76 -6.03
C TYR A 185 17.66 -22.09 -5.74
N ASP A 186 18.78 -22.09 -5.01
CA ASP A 186 19.45 -23.32 -4.58
C ASP A 186 18.73 -23.93 -3.35
N LYS A 187 18.00 -23.10 -2.59
CA LYS A 187 17.25 -23.51 -1.39
C LYS A 187 15.74 -23.49 -1.55
N VAL A 188 15.21 -22.99 -2.66
CA VAL A 188 13.76 -22.83 -2.87
C VAL A 188 13.33 -23.48 -4.18
N LEU A 189 12.50 -24.51 -4.07
CA LEU A 189 11.88 -25.17 -5.21
C LEU A 189 10.46 -24.65 -5.42
N PHE A 190 10.22 -23.92 -6.51
CA PHE A 190 8.86 -23.50 -6.87
C PHE A 190 8.10 -24.61 -7.57
N ILE A 191 7.09 -25.14 -6.89
CA ILE A 191 6.21 -26.17 -7.45
C ILE A 191 4.95 -25.47 -7.92
N HIS A 192 4.82 -25.44 -9.24
CA HIS A 192 3.70 -24.80 -9.88
C HIS A 192 2.62 -25.82 -10.23
N PHE A 193 1.38 -25.54 -9.85
CA PHE A 193 0.25 -26.41 -10.19
C PHE A 193 -0.99 -25.60 -10.54
N THR A 194 -1.91 -26.25 -11.25
CA THR A 194 -3.22 -25.70 -11.57
C THR A 194 -4.16 -26.01 -10.41
N TYR A 195 -4.67 -24.97 -9.75
CA TYR A 195 -5.58 -25.15 -8.61
C TYR A 195 -6.99 -25.47 -9.11
N CYS A 196 -7.61 -26.50 -8.52
CA CYS A 196 -9.04 -26.81 -8.66
C CYS A 196 -9.69 -26.78 -7.27
N SER A 197 -10.98 -26.43 -7.19
CA SER A 197 -11.72 -26.32 -5.92
C SER A 197 -11.70 -27.60 -5.08
N SER A 198 -11.62 -28.78 -5.72
CA SER A 198 -11.46 -30.07 -5.04
C SER A 198 -10.09 -30.28 -4.36
N MET A 199 -9.12 -29.39 -4.61
CA MET A 199 -7.74 -29.49 -4.12
C MET A 199 -7.46 -28.55 -2.93
N GLU A 200 -8.47 -28.12 -2.18
CA GLU A 200 -8.30 -27.23 -1.03
C GLU A 200 -7.29 -27.76 -0.01
N MET A 201 -7.30 -29.07 0.26
CA MET A 201 -6.38 -29.73 1.19
C MET A 201 -5.03 -30.11 0.59
N PHE A 202 -4.81 -29.88 -0.71
CA PHE A 202 -3.59 -30.29 -1.40
C PHE A 202 -2.33 -29.66 -0.82
N PRO A 203 -2.26 -28.35 -0.50
CA PRO A 203 -1.03 -27.76 0.04
C PRO A 203 -0.59 -28.43 1.34
N LEU A 204 -1.53 -28.66 2.26
CA LEU A 204 -1.25 -29.33 3.53
C LEU A 204 -0.72 -30.76 3.29
N LYS A 205 -1.46 -31.55 2.50
CA LYS A 205 -1.08 -32.93 2.17
C LYS A 205 0.27 -33.01 1.48
N PHE A 206 0.56 -32.07 0.58
CA PHE A 206 1.83 -31.98 -0.11
C PHE A 206 2.99 -31.74 0.86
N HIS A 207 2.88 -30.76 1.77
CA HIS A 207 3.93 -30.50 2.75
C HIS A 207 4.13 -31.68 3.71
N THR A 208 3.06 -32.34 4.14
CA THR A 208 3.17 -33.58 4.94
C THR A 208 3.90 -34.68 4.17
N LEU A 209 3.57 -34.88 2.89
CA LEU A 209 4.22 -35.88 2.04
C LEU A 209 5.69 -35.52 1.78
N TRP A 210 5.99 -34.25 1.53
CA TRP A 210 7.34 -33.75 1.32
C TRP A 210 8.22 -34.01 2.53
N SER A 211 7.79 -33.61 3.72
CA SER A 211 8.53 -33.86 4.96
C SER A 211 8.72 -35.36 5.23
N LYS A 212 7.69 -36.19 4.95
CA LYS A 212 7.80 -37.64 5.11
C LYS A 212 8.78 -38.28 4.13
N SER A 213 8.82 -37.80 2.89
CA SER A 213 9.60 -38.42 1.81
C SER A 213 11.04 -37.92 1.73
N PHE A 214 11.27 -36.66 2.10
CA PHE A 214 12.55 -35.98 1.94
C PHE A 214 13.15 -35.49 3.26
N GLY A 215 12.51 -35.72 4.41
CA GLY A 215 13.00 -35.23 5.72
C GLY A 215 14.39 -35.74 6.12
N GLU A 216 14.78 -36.92 5.63
CA GLU A 216 16.11 -37.52 5.87
C GLU A 216 17.04 -37.42 4.64
N SER A 217 16.59 -36.74 3.58
CA SER A 217 17.34 -36.56 2.34
C SER A 217 18.18 -35.26 2.39
N PRO A 218 19.30 -35.17 1.66
CA PRO A 218 19.97 -33.88 1.40
C PRO A 218 19.06 -32.83 0.74
N ILE A 219 17.93 -33.24 0.15
CA ILE A 219 16.89 -32.35 -0.40
C ILE A 219 16.08 -31.66 0.71
N ASN A 220 16.18 -32.07 1.98
CA ASN A 220 15.48 -31.44 3.11
C ASN A 220 15.82 -29.95 3.29
N GLU A 221 17.01 -29.54 2.84
CA GLU A 221 17.42 -28.14 2.87
C GLU A 221 16.66 -27.28 1.84
N ILE A 222 16.01 -27.91 0.85
CA ILE A 222 15.19 -27.27 -0.16
C ILE A 222 13.77 -27.09 0.38
N THR A 223 13.33 -25.84 0.45
CA THR A 223 11.96 -25.49 0.83
C THR A 223 11.06 -25.47 -0.40
N PRO A 224 10.09 -26.40 -0.54
CA PRO A 224 9.15 -26.36 -1.65
C PRO A 224 8.13 -25.26 -1.42
N VAL A 225 7.95 -24.38 -2.40
CA VAL A 225 6.94 -23.31 -2.37
C VAL A 225 5.92 -23.56 -3.46
N LEU A 226 4.71 -23.95 -3.03
CA LEU A 226 3.58 -24.16 -3.92
C LEU A 226 3.06 -22.83 -4.48
N ARG A 227 3.02 -22.71 -5.80
CA ARG A 227 2.45 -21.55 -6.50
C ARG A 227 1.37 -21.97 -7.48
N ILE A 228 0.25 -21.27 -7.46
CA ILE A 228 -0.85 -21.50 -8.40
C ILE A 228 -0.51 -20.84 -9.73
N ARG A 229 -0.58 -21.60 -10.84
CA ARG A 229 -0.48 -21.03 -12.19
C ARG A 229 -1.86 -20.60 -12.68
N ASN A 230 -1.94 -19.36 -13.15
CA ASN A 230 -3.00 -18.94 -14.06
C ASN A 230 -2.52 -19.19 -15.49
N VAL A 231 -3.40 -19.64 -16.39
CA VAL A 231 -3.09 -20.05 -17.78
C VAL A 231 -2.24 -18.99 -18.53
N LYS A 232 -2.52 -17.70 -18.29
CA LYS A 232 -1.78 -16.56 -18.88
C LYS A 232 -0.28 -16.51 -18.53
N ASN A 233 0.13 -17.04 -17.37
CA ASN A 233 1.54 -17.05 -16.95
C ASN A 233 2.37 -18.15 -17.63
N LEU A 234 1.72 -19.21 -18.13
CA LEU A 234 2.38 -20.30 -18.86
C LEU A 234 2.77 -19.85 -20.26
N GLN A 235 1.84 -19.16 -20.95
CA GLN A 235 2.03 -18.66 -22.31
C GLN A 235 3.22 -17.69 -22.39
N ARG A 236 3.39 -16.82 -21.39
CA ARG A 236 4.51 -15.86 -21.31
C ARG A 236 5.89 -16.47 -21.07
N ARG A 237 5.96 -17.71 -20.55
CA ARG A 237 7.21 -18.44 -20.29
C ARG A 237 7.56 -19.44 -21.39
N LEU A 238 6.58 -19.87 -22.19
CA LEU A 238 6.80 -20.73 -23.35
C LEU A 238 7.19 -19.92 -24.61
N THR A 239 7.08 -18.60 -24.55
CA THR A 239 7.48 -17.67 -25.63
C THR A 239 8.87 -17.06 -25.44
N HIS A 240 9.65 -17.54 -24.48
CA HIS A 240 11.06 -17.17 -24.27
C HIS A 240 11.93 -18.42 -24.14
#